data_AF-A0A5P2CHQ6-F1
#
_entry.id   AF-A0A5P2CHQ6-F1
#
_cell.length_a   1.000
_cell.length_b   1.000
_cell.length_c   1.000
_cell.angle_alpha   90.00
_cell.angle_beta   90.00
_cell.angle_gamma   90.00
#
_symmetry.space_group_name_H-M   'P 1'
#
loop_
_entity.id
_entity.type
_entity.pdbx_description
1 polymer ?
#
loop_
_entity_poly.entity_id
_entity_poly.type
_entity_poly.pdbx_seq_one_letter_code
_entity_poly.pdbx_strand_id
1 'polypeptide(L)'
;MSRADLKARYGGGIQGGIISSRGNEHVRLFSDDSKAAENGYRDGWLAEEDEWGAIFEYTGQGRLGNQTLAGNNGTVANHVGRGKRLHLFVAAGRRAGSGAVWQRYVGEFALDEVEPFTFRRAKDAKGEMREVVVFRLRPIGEHERREEDRIGPAPETDVRRFVASQTESSLAATERHESAEGGRAASPAGVAVRRESALRTAYESFLIAQDHSVFRHRIRIEGYSATFWTDLYDSTENVLYEAKGSSTRKAIREAIGQLLDYRRHIEESDAKLAVLLPEAPSSDLRDLLASVRISLAYREDGQFIREMF
;
A
#
# COMPACT_ATOMS: atom_id res chain seq x y z
N MET A 1 9.26 20.37 -18.57
CA MET A 1 9.02 19.84 -19.95
C MET A 1 7.59 19.31 -20.05
N SER A 2 6.96 19.27 -21.21
CA SER A 2 5.68 18.56 -21.39
C SER A 2 5.91 17.05 -21.54
N ARG A 3 4.86 16.23 -21.38
CA ARG A 3 4.97 14.78 -21.62
C ARG A 3 5.33 14.44 -23.07
N ALA A 4 4.90 15.26 -24.03
CA ALA A 4 5.29 15.11 -25.43
C ALA A 4 6.79 15.35 -25.64
N ASP A 5 7.36 16.38 -24.99
CA ASP A 5 8.80 16.65 -25.04
C ASP A 5 9.61 15.50 -24.40
N LEU A 6 9.12 14.96 -23.28
CA LEU A 6 9.72 13.80 -22.61
C LEU A 6 9.66 12.54 -23.48
N LYS A 7 8.57 12.33 -24.24
CA LYS A 7 8.48 11.25 -25.23
C LYS A 7 9.47 11.44 -26.37
N ALA A 8 9.56 12.65 -26.93
CA ALA A 8 10.48 12.94 -28.03
C ALA A 8 11.94 12.70 -27.63
N ARG A 9 12.31 13.01 -26.39
CA ARG A 9 13.69 12.87 -25.90
C ARG A 9 14.03 11.47 -25.39
N TYR A 10 13.09 10.77 -24.75
CA TYR A 10 13.37 9.53 -24.00
C TYR A 10 12.46 8.35 -24.38
N GLY A 11 11.67 8.47 -25.45
CA GLY A 11 10.73 7.43 -25.90
C GLY A 11 9.54 7.25 -24.96
N GLY A 12 8.83 6.11 -25.08
CA GLY A 12 7.67 5.77 -24.24
C GLY A 12 6.35 6.45 -24.64
N GLY A 13 5.35 6.33 -23.77
CA GLY A 13 4.02 6.90 -23.95
C GLY A 13 3.89 8.35 -23.44
N ILE A 14 2.69 8.93 -23.62
CA ILE A 14 2.32 10.23 -23.03
C ILE A 14 1.09 10.14 -22.10
N GLN A 15 0.39 9.00 -22.12
CA GLN A 15 -0.81 8.74 -21.34
C GLN A 15 -0.48 7.85 -20.13
N GLY A 16 -1.21 8.04 -19.03
CA GLY A 16 -1.01 7.32 -17.77
C GLY A 16 -0.11 8.04 -16.78
N GLY A 17 -0.11 7.57 -15.53
CA GLY A 17 0.77 8.05 -14.46
C GLY A 17 2.15 7.37 -14.51
N ILE A 18 2.18 6.08 -14.86
CA ILE A 18 3.41 5.29 -14.93
C ILE A 18 3.77 5.05 -16.39
N ILE A 19 4.91 5.56 -16.82
CA ILE A 19 5.41 5.41 -18.19
C ILE A 19 6.75 4.69 -18.16
N SER A 20 6.74 3.44 -18.62
CA SER A 20 7.92 2.61 -18.85
C SER A 20 8.01 2.23 -20.33
N SER A 21 9.20 1.92 -20.82
CA SER A 21 9.38 1.30 -22.14
C SER A 21 10.38 0.14 -22.07
N ARG A 22 10.26 -0.81 -23.02
CA ARG A 22 11.11 -2.01 -23.02
C ARG A 22 12.59 -1.69 -23.20
N GLY A 23 12.92 -0.68 -24.02
CA GLY A 23 14.29 -0.30 -24.37
C GLY A 23 14.95 0.76 -23.49
N ASN A 24 14.29 1.31 -22.47
CA ASN A 24 14.90 2.31 -21.58
C ASN A 24 15.01 1.82 -20.14
N GLU A 25 16.05 2.21 -19.43
CA GLU A 25 16.23 1.88 -18.01
C GLU A 25 15.38 2.77 -17.09
N HIS A 26 14.53 3.65 -17.64
CA HIS A 26 13.83 4.69 -16.89
C HIS A 26 12.32 4.47 -16.86
N VAL A 27 11.77 4.38 -15.66
CA VAL A 27 10.34 4.45 -15.39
C VAL A 27 10.01 5.86 -14.92
N ARG A 28 9.11 6.54 -15.63
CA ARG A 28 8.67 7.89 -15.25
C ARG A 28 7.34 7.81 -14.53
N LEU A 29 7.30 8.37 -13.33
CA LEU A 29 6.12 8.50 -12.50
C LEU A 29 5.64 9.94 -12.60
N PHE A 30 4.39 10.12 -12.99
CA PHE A 30 3.76 11.43 -13.09
C PHE A 30 2.65 11.52 -12.05
N SER A 31 2.83 12.43 -11.08
CA SER A 31 1.83 12.80 -10.09
C SER A 31 1.13 14.10 -10.51
N ASP A 32 -0.17 14.15 -10.25
CA ASP A 32 -1.03 15.30 -10.52
C ASP A 32 -2.09 15.37 -9.41
N ASP A 33 -1.74 16.01 -8.30
CA ASP A 33 -2.58 16.09 -7.11
C ASP A 33 -3.93 16.79 -7.38
N SER A 34 -3.96 17.69 -8.36
CA SER A 34 -5.19 18.40 -8.78
C SER A 34 -6.30 17.46 -9.27
N LYS A 35 -5.97 16.21 -9.60
CA LYS A 35 -6.90 15.15 -10.03
C LYS A 35 -7.12 14.05 -9.00
N ALA A 36 -6.34 14.05 -7.91
CA ALA A 36 -6.32 12.99 -6.91
C ALA A 36 -7.38 13.22 -5.81
N ALA A 37 -7.61 14.49 -5.43
CA ALA A 37 -8.58 14.88 -4.40
C ALA A 37 -10.01 14.36 -4.65
N GLU A 38 -10.41 14.13 -5.91
CA GLU A 38 -11.74 13.62 -6.28
C GLU A 38 -11.93 12.10 -6.01
N ASN A 39 -10.84 11.32 -5.91
CA ASN A 39 -10.89 9.85 -5.85
C ASN A 39 -10.53 9.26 -4.47
N GLY A 40 -10.29 10.09 -3.46
CA GLY A 40 -10.05 9.65 -2.08
C GLY A 40 -8.65 9.10 -1.79
N TYR A 41 -7.69 9.32 -2.70
CA TYR A 41 -6.26 9.09 -2.49
C TYR A 41 -5.47 10.32 -2.93
N ARG A 42 -4.32 10.57 -2.31
CA ARG A 42 -3.46 11.73 -2.61
C ARG A 42 -2.03 11.28 -2.81
N ASP A 43 -1.40 11.75 -3.88
CA ASP A 43 0.03 11.59 -4.09
C ASP A 43 0.74 12.81 -3.49
N GLY A 44 1.89 12.60 -2.85
CA GLY A 44 2.64 13.73 -2.29
C GLY A 44 3.68 13.31 -1.26
N TRP A 45 4.46 14.29 -0.84
CA TRP A 45 5.39 14.13 0.28
C TRP A 45 4.61 14.02 1.59
N LEU A 46 4.99 13.05 2.42
CA LEU A 46 4.58 13.04 3.82
C LEU A 46 5.26 14.21 4.56
N ALA A 47 4.54 14.75 5.54
CA ALA A 47 5.09 15.68 6.51
C ALA A 47 5.99 14.94 7.51
N GLU A 48 5.61 13.71 7.87
CA GLU A 48 6.40 12.84 8.72
C GLU A 48 7.60 12.29 7.96
N GLU A 49 8.72 12.18 8.68
CA GLU A 49 9.93 11.52 8.23
C GLU A 49 10.29 10.44 9.25
N ASP A 50 10.90 9.35 8.79
CA ASP A 50 11.48 8.34 9.66
C ASP A 50 13.01 8.47 9.67
N GLU A 51 13.69 7.50 10.29
CA GLU A 51 15.16 7.47 10.37
C GLU A 51 15.86 7.47 9.00
N TRP A 52 15.14 7.15 7.92
CA TRP A 52 15.65 7.13 6.55
C TRP A 52 15.16 8.33 5.71
N GLY A 53 14.54 9.32 6.37
CA GLY A 53 14.19 10.61 5.81
C GLY A 53 12.83 10.65 5.11
N ALA A 54 12.74 11.53 4.11
CA ALA A 54 11.49 11.87 3.45
C ALA A 54 10.89 10.72 2.61
N ILE A 55 9.57 10.64 2.63
CA ILE A 55 8.79 9.67 1.85
C ILE A 55 7.79 10.42 0.96
N PHE A 56 7.77 10.05 -0.32
CA PHE A 56 6.73 10.44 -1.27
C PHE A 56 5.77 9.27 -1.49
N GLU A 57 4.49 9.46 -1.22
CA GLU A 57 3.45 8.47 -1.54
C GLU A 57 2.97 8.66 -2.98
N TYR A 58 2.99 7.56 -3.74
CA TYR A 58 2.58 7.54 -5.14
C TYR A 58 1.55 6.44 -5.39
N THR A 59 0.36 6.82 -5.82
CA THR A 59 -0.72 5.86 -6.08
C THR A 59 -0.52 5.17 -7.42
N GLY A 60 -0.68 3.84 -7.42
CA GLY A 60 -0.53 3.00 -8.59
C GLY A 60 -1.48 3.34 -9.73
N GLN A 61 -1.19 2.77 -10.90
CA GLN A 61 -2.00 2.88 -12.09
C GLN A 61 -3.20 1.93 -12.06
N GLY A 62 -4.32 2.40 -12.64
CA GLY A 62 -5.56 1.66 -12.86
C GLY A 62 -6.71 2.47 -12.31
N ARG A 63 -7.72 2.80 -13.12
CA ARG A 63 -8.81 3.74 -12.76
C ARG A 63 -10.10 3.08 -12.28
N LEU A 64 -10.28 1.79 -12.57
CA LEU A 64 -11.47 1.01 -12.29
C LEU A 64 -11.04 -0.29 -11.63
N GLY A 65 -11.84 -0.76 -10.66
CA GLY A 65 -11.59 -2.01 -9.93
C GLY A 65 -10.33 -1.99 -9.06
N ASN A 66 -10.06 -3.13 -8.43
CA ASN A 66 -8.90 -3.34 -7.57
C ASN A 66 -7.60 -3.26 -8.38
N GLN A 67 -6.65 -2.48 -7.90
CA GLN A 67 -5.31 -2.46 -8.46
C GLN A 67 -4.54 -3.71 -8.03
N THR A 68 -3.67 -4.18 -8.92
CA THR A 68 -2.78 -5.31 -8.68
C THR A 68 -1.34 -4.88 -8.89
N LEU A 69 -0.39 -5.70 -8.43
CA LEU A 69 1.04 -5.54 -8.72
C LEU A 69 1.43 -6.15 -10.08
N ALA A 70 0.55 -6.07 -11.07
CA ALA A 70 0.81 -6.47 -12.45
C ALA A 70 1.09 -5.27 -13.36
N GLY A 71 1.52 -5.53 -14.60
CA GLY A 71 1.73 -4.49 -15.62
C GLY A 71 2.67 -3.36 -15.17
N ASN A 72 2.19 -2.11 -15.27
CA ASN A 72 2.97 -0.94 -14.89
C ASN A 72 3.23 -0.87 -13.38
N ASN A 73 2.28 -1.27 -12.54
CA ASN A 73 2.48 -1.35 -11.09
C ASN A 73 3.53 -2.42 -10.76
N GLY A 74 3.48 -3.57 -11.42
CA GLY A 74 4.50 -4.62 -11.29
C GLY A 74 5.88 -4.18 -11.77
N THR A 75 5.94 -3.25 -12.73
CA THR A 75 7.21 -2.66 -13.18
C THR A 75 7.82 -1.76 -12.11
N VAL A 76 7.01 -0.97 -11.39
CA VAL A 76 7.47 -0.17 -10.24
C VAL A 76 7.88 -1.09 -9.09
N ALA A 77 7.00 -2.02 -8.71
CA ALA A 77 7.21 -2.95 -7.60
C ALA A 77 8.47 -3.81 -7.73
N ASN A 78 8.93 -4.06 -8.96
CA ASN A 78 10.11 -4.88 -9.25
C ASN A 78 11.18 -4.11 -10.05
N HIS A 79 11.20 -2.77 -9.97
CA HIS A 79 12.07 -1.94 -10.80
C HIS A 79 13.56 -2.30 -10.66
N VAL A 80 14.05 -2.52 -9.44
CA VAL A 80 15.44 -2.93 -9.17
C VAL A 80 15.78 -4.24 -9.89
N GLY A 81 14.99 -5.29 -9.69
CA GLY A 81 15.20 -6.59 -10.35
C GLY A 81 15.10 -6.53 -11.88
N ARG A 82 14.38 -5.52 -12.40
CA ARG A 82 14.23 -5.24 -13.83
C ARG A 82 15.31 -4.30 -14.39
N GLY A 83 16.28 -3.86 -13.58
CA GLY A 83 17.30 -2.90 -13.99
C GLY A 83 16.72 -1.55 -14.39
N LYS A 84 15.63 -1.13 -13.72
CA LYS A 84 14.92 0.12 -14.00
C LYS A 84 15.12 1.10 -12.84
N ARG A 85 15.19 2.39 -13.16
CA ARG A 85 15.26 3.54 -12.23
C ARG A 85 13.96 4.31 -12.25
N LEU A 86 13.47 4.75 -11.09
CA LEU A 86 12.23 5.52 -10.98
C LEU A 86 12.54 7.02 -11.01
N HIS A 87 11.84 7.76 -11.86
CA HIS A 87 12.00 9.20 -12.01
C HIS A 87 10.64 9.87 -11.80
N LEU A 88 10.52 10.67 -10.74
CA LEU A 88 9.28 11.32 -10.37
C LEU A 88 9.15 12.71 -11.01
N PHE A 89 7.96 12.99 -11.51
CA PHE A 89 7.55 14.27 -12.04
C PHE A 89 6.22 14.68 -11.43
N VAL A 90 6.07 15.96 -11.12
CA VAL A 90 4.81 16.55 -10.63
C VAL A 90 4.30 17.58 -11.63
N ALA A 91 2.97 17.70 -11.72
CA ALA A 91 2.32 18.69 -12.54
C ALA A 91 2.63 20.12 -12.05
N ALA A 92 3.13 20.98 -12.93
CA ALA A 92 3.57 22.35 -12.65
C ALA A 92 2.82 23.36 -13.53
N GLY A 93 1.49 23.27 -13.55
CA GLY A 93 0.62 24.19 -14.29
C GLY A 93 0.47 23.89 -15.78
N ARG A 94 -0.49 24.58 -16.42
CA ARG A 94 -0.77 24.44 -17.86
C ARG A 94 0.17 25.31 -18.68
N ARG A 95 0.57 24.81 -19.85
CA ARG A 95 1.36 25.55 -20.83
C ARG A 95 0.46 26.52 -21.59
N ALA A 96 0.75 27.81 -21.49
CA ALA A 96 0.02 28.88 -22.19
C ALA A 96 -0.17 28.57 -23.69
N GLY A 97 -1.37 28.81 -24.20
CA GLY A 97 -1.73 28.53 -25.60
C GLY A 97 -1.87 27.05 -25.95
N SER A 98 -1.86 26.12 -24.98
CA SER A 98 -2.05 24.69 -25.22
C SER A 98 -2.79 23.99 -24.07
N GLY A 99 -3.37 22.82 -24.33
CA GLY A 99 -3.90 21.93 -23.29
C GLY A 99 -2.83 21.13 -22.52
N ALA A 100 -1.55 21.33 -22.83
CA ALA A 100 -0.46 20.55 -22.22
C ALA A 100 -0.15 21.02 -20.79
N VAL A 101 0.27 20.10 -19.93
CA VAL A 101 0.69 20.37 -18.55
C VAL A 101 2.21 20.31 -18.47
N TRP A 102 2.83 21.32 -17.88
CA TRP A 102 4.26 21.28 -17.57
C TRP A 102 4.52 20.25 -16.49
N GLN A 103 5.56 19.44 -16.69
CA GLN A 103 6.04 18.46 -15.73
C GLN A 103 7.34 18.99 -15.15
N ARG A 104 7.38 19.15 -13.83
CA ARG A 104 8.57 19.47 -13.05
C ARG A 104 9.21 18.16 -12.60
N TYR A 105 10.52 18.03 -12.82
CA TYR A 105 11.26 16.86 -12.39
C TYR A 105 11.58 17.01 -10.91
N VAL A 106 11.16 16.03 -10.11
CA VAL A 106 11.35 16.03 -8.65
C VAL A 106 12.68 15.39 -8.29
N GLY A 107 13.00 14.26 -8.92
CA GLY A 107 14.21 13.50 -8.60
C GLY A 107 14.10 12.05 -9.03
N GLU A 108 15.17 11.31 -8.74
CA GLU A 108 15.17 9.85 -8.81
C GLU A 108 14.74 9.26 -7.47
N PHE A 109 14.08 8.11 -7.51
CA PHE A 109 13.54 7.46 -6.32
C PHE A 109 13.80 5.94 -6.32
N ALA A 110 13.90 5.39 -5.12
CA ALA A 110 13.76 3.98 -4.81
C ALA A 110 12.40 3.72 -4.14
N LEU A 111 11.98 2.47 -4.07
CA LEU A 111 10.94 2.06 -3.12
C LEU A 111 11.53 2.04 -1.71
N ASP A 112 10.73 2.36 -0.71
CA ASP A 112 11.09 2.15 0.70
C ASP A 112 11.49 0.68 0.95
N GLU A 113 12.57 0.46 1.69
CA GLU A 113 13.09 -0.88 1.92
C GLU A 113 12.33 -1.65 3.00
N VAL A 114 11.58 -0.97 3.89
CA VAL A 114 10.78 -1.59 4.95
C VAL A 114 9.35 -1.84 4.47
N GLU A 115 8.70 -0.82 3.93
CA GLU A 115 7.34 -0.87 3.44
C GLU A 115 7.29 -0.28 2.02
N PRO A 116 7.67 -1.02 0.97
CA PRO A 116 7.78 -0.48 -0.39
C PRO A 116 6.44 0.02 -0.95
N PHE A 117 5.34 -0.59 -0.51
CA PHE A 117 3.99 -0.18 -0.87
C PHE A 117 3.00 -0.72 0.17
N THR A 118 1.81 -0.13 0.18
CA THR A 118 0.66 -0.60 0.97
C THR A 118 -0.61 -0.61 0.11
N PHE A 119 -1.62 -1.36 0.54
CA PHE A 119 -2.92 -1.43 -0.12
C PHE A 119 -3.99 -0.67 0.68
N ARG A 120 -4.54 0.38 0.08
CA ARG A 120 -5.57 1.26 0.69
C ARG A 120 -6.90 1.13 -0.02
N ARG A 121 -8.00 1.54 0.64
CA ARG A 121 -9.30 1.67 -0.05
C ARG A 121 -9.50 3.10 -0.52
N ALA A 122 -9.95 3.25 -1.76
CA ALA A 122 -10.29 4.55 -2.34
C ALA A 122 -11.43 4.38 -3.36
N LYS A 123 -12.06 5.50 -3.73
CA LYS A 123 -13.11 5.47 -4.75
C LYS A 123 -12.47 5.32 -6.13
N ASP A 124 -13.11 4.53 -6.99
CA ASP A 124 -12.79 4.45 -8.40
C ASP A 124 -13.42 5.63 -9.15
N ALA A 125 -13.18 5.71 -10.46
CA ALA A 125 -13.74 6.78 -11.29
C ALA A 125 -15.28 6.77 -11.41
N LYS A 126 -15.95 5.72 -10.92
CA LYS A 126 -17.42 5.59 -10.83
C LYS A 126 -17.95 5.81 -9.41
N GLY A 127 -17.07 6.03 -8.43
CA GLY A 127 -17.42 6.22 -7.02
C GLY A 127 -17.43 4.93 -6.19
N GLU A 128 -17.11 3.77 -6.79
CA GLU A 128 -17.11 2.47 -6.13
C GLU A 128 -15.83 2.27 -5.32
N MET A 129 -15.95 1.64 -4.15
CA MET A 129 -14.78 1.39 -3.30
C MET A 129 -13.91 0.27 -3.87
N ARG A 130 -12.64 0.57 -4.11
CA ARG A 130 -11.64 -0.39 -4.63
C ARG A 130 -10.38 -0.39 -3.78
N GLU A 131 -9.59 -1.43 -3.94
CA GLU A 131 -8.23 -1.47 -3.44
C GLU A 131 -7.26 -0.76 -4.40
N VAL A 132 -6.42 0.13 -3.86
CA VAL A 132 -5.37 0.84 -4.60
C VAL A 132 -4.00 0.55 -3.98
N VAL A 133 -2.98 0.42 -4.83
CA VAL A 133 -1.59 0.31 -4.39
C VAL A 133 -1.07 1.71 -4.14
N VAL A 134 -0.46 1.96 -2.98
CA VAL A 134 0.26 3.20 -2.70
C VAL A 134 1.73 2.84 -2.50
N PHE A 135 2.57 3.24 -3.44
CA PHE A 135 4.02 3.07 -3.36
C PHE A 135 4.61 4.13 -2.44
N ARG A 136 5.53 3.71 -1.58
CA ARG A 136 6.31 4.60 -0.71
C ARG A 136 7.68 4.77 -1.34
N LEU A 137 7.98 5.99 -1.77
CA LEU A 137 9.17 6.31 -2.56
C LEU A 137 10.16 7.13 -1.73
N ARG A 138 11.43 6.74 -1.74
CA ARG A 138 12.53 7.47 -1.11
C ARG A 138 13.43 8.10 -2.17
N PRO A 139 13.82 9.38 -2.02
CA PRO A 139 14.67 10.04 -3.00
C PRO A 139 16.09 9.43 -3.03
N ILE A 140 16.67 9.35 -4.22
CA ILE A 140 18.07 8.99 -4.45
C ILE A 140 18.81 10.25 -4.89
N GLY A 141 19.69 10.77 -4.03
CA GLY A 141 20.51 11.94 -4.33
C GLY A 141 19.72 13.26 -4.36
N GLU A 142 20.08 14.14 -5.30
CA GLU A 142 19.45 15.45 -5.45
C GLU A 142 17.97 15.33 -5.80
N HIS A 143 17.14 16.01 -5.03
CA HIS A 143 15.70 16.05 -5.22
C HIS A 143 15.13 17.40 -4.81
N GLU A 144 14.00 17.75 -5.39
CA GLU A 144 13.26 18.95 -5.08
C GLU A 144 12.06 18.61 -4.19
N ARG A 145 11.90 19.32 -3.06
CA ARG A 145 10.72 19.22 -2.21
C ARG A 145 10.10 20.59 -2.05
N ARG A 146 8.80 20.69 -2.35
CA ARG A 146 8.02 21.92 -2.18
C ARG A 146 6.82 21.66 -1.29
N GLU A 147 6.41 22.69 -0.54
CA GLU A 147 5.21 22.63 0.30
C GLU A 147 3.95 22.32 -0.51
N GLU A 148 3.86 22.80 -1.75
CA GLU A 148 2.74 22.55 -2.67
C GLU A 148 2.57 21.07 -3.05
N ASP A 149 3.64 20.26 -2.92
CA ASP A 149 3.66 18.84 -3.24
C ASP A 149 3.42 17.96 -1.98
N ARG A 150 3.17 18.56 -0.81
CA ARG A 150 2.96 17.82 0.44
C ARG A 150 1.50 17.39 0.59
N ILE A 151 1.32 16.22 1.17
CA ILE A 151 0.03 15.80 1.69
C ILE A 151 -0.22 16.64 2.95
N GLY A 152 -1.25 17.48 2.91
CA GLY A 152 -1.62 18.30 4.07
C GLY A 152 -2.03 17.43 5.26
N PRO A 153 -1.67 17.82 6.50
CA PRO A 153 -2.07 17.09 7.69
C PRO A 153 -3.59 17.04 7.81
N ALA A 154 -4.12 15.99 8.44
CA ALA A 154 -5.54 15.91 8.74
C ALA A 154 -5.91 17.01 9.75
N PRO A 155 -6.97 17.79 9.50
CA PRO A 155 -7.38 18.87 10.40
C PRO A 155 -8.01 18.35 11.70
N GLU A 156 -8.50 17.12 11.69
CA GLU A 156 -9.09 16.43 12.83
C GLU A 156 -8.85 14.92 12.67
N THR A 157 -9.00 14.17 13.76
CA THR A 157 -8.94 12.72 13.70
C THR A 157 -10.23 12.18 13.07
N ASP A 158 -10.11 11.55 11.88
CA ASP A 158 -11.23 10.97 11.13
C ASP A 158 -11.00 9.46 11.00
N VAL A 159 -11.91 8.69 11.60
CA VAL A 159 -11.91 7.23 11.51
C VAL A 159 -13.16 6.76 10.79
N ARG A 160 -12.96 5.95 9.75
CA ARG A 160 -14.07 5.45 8.92
C ARG A 160 -13.93 3.98 8.65
N ARG A 161 -15.07 3.29 8.75
CA ARG A 161 -15.21 1.89 8.37
C ARG A 161 -15.49 1.75 6.89
N PHE A 162 -14.83 0.79 6.27
CA PHE A 162 -15.05 0.36 4.90
C PHE A 162 -15.25 -1.15 4.91
N VAL A 163 -16.21 -1.66 4.15
CA VAL A 163 -16.37 -3.12 3.98
C VAL A 163 -15.05 -3.70 3.48
N ALA A 164 -14.63 -4.85 4.01
CA ALA A 164 -13.59 -5.64 3.38
C ALA A 164 -14.17 -6.18 2.07
N SER A 165 -13.40 -6.23 0.98
CA SER A 165 -13.95 -6.49 -0.36
C SER A 165 -14.86 -7.72 -0.44
N GLN A 166 -16.08 -7.55 -0.98
CA GLN A 166 -16.70 -8.66 -1.69
C GLN A 166 -15.81 -8.98 -2.90
N THR A 167 -15.37 -10.22 -2.94
CA THR A 167 -14.22 -10.79 -3.66
C THR A 167 -14.20 -10.49 -5.16
N GLU A 168 -13.06 -9.98 -5.65
CA GLU A 168 -12.41 -10.58 -6.83
C GLU A 168 -10.90 -10.27 -6.78
N SER A 169 -10.14 -11.37 -6.82
CA SER A 169 -8.71 -11.52 -6.52
C SER A 169 -7.83 -10.56 -7.31
N SER A 170 -7.09 -9.70 -6.60
CA SER A 170 -5.94 -8.96 -7.13
C SER A 170 -4.71 -9.84 -7.36
N LEU A 171 -4.74 -11.12 -6.93
CA LEU A 171 -3.56 -11.98 -6.81
C LEU A 171 -3.51 -13.14 -7.82
N ALA A 172 -4.64 -13.64 -8.31
CA ALA A 172 -4.65 -14.75 -9.28
C ALA A 172 -3.98 -14.40 -10.63
N ALA A 173 -3.71 -13.12 -10.89
CA ALA A 173 -3.01 -12.62 -12.07
C ALA A 173 -1.49 -12.43 -11.88
N THR A 174 -0.96 -12.49 -10.65
CA THR A 174 0.47 -12.22 -10.40
C THR A 174 1.29 -13.50 -10.41
N GLU A 175 0.83 -14.59 -9.80
CA GLU A 175 1.58 -15.86 -9.77
C GLU A 175 1.70 -16.51 -11.16
N ARG A 176 0.70 -16.33 -12.03
CA ARG A 176 0.74 -16.89 -13.41
C ARG A 176 1.73 -16.20 -14.35
N HIS A 177 2.22 -15.01 -14.01
CA HIS A 177 3.13 -14.25 -14.87
C HIS A 177 4.60 -14.31 -14.45
N GLU A 178 4.93 -14.76 -13.24
CA GLU A 178 6.33 -14.98 -12.82
C GLU A 178 6.94 -16.25 -13.45
N SER A 179 6.12 -17.24 -13.81
CA SER A 179 6.59 -18.48 -14.43
C SER A 179 7.11 -18.31 -15.87
N ALA A 180 6.94 -17.13 -16.49
CA ALA A 180 7.25 -16.92 -17.90
C ALA A 180 8.45 -15.98 -18.17
N GLU A 181 8.92 -15.19 -17.21
CA GLU A 181 10.05 -14.26 -17.43
C GLU A 181 11.03 -14.27 -16.25
N GLY A 182 12.06 -15.12 -16.36
CA GLY A 182 13.40 -14.95 -15.77
C GLY A 182 13.49 -14.53 -14.30
N GLY A 183 13.70 -15.51 -13.41
CA GLY A 183 13.88 -15.29 -11.97
C GLY A 183 14.95 -14.26 -11.63
N ARG A 184 14.53 -13.13 -11.06
CA ARG A 184 15.35 -12.25 -10.23
C ARG A 184 14.54 -11.81 -9.01
N ALA A 185 15.13 -11.96 -7.84
CA ALA A 185 14.45 -11.88 -6.55
C ALA A 185 13.83 -10.50 -6.30
N ALA A 186 12.56 -10.49 -5.92
CA ALA A 186 11.92 -9.33 -5.32
C ALA A 186 12.60 -9.00 -3.97
N SER A 187 12.55 -7.74 -3.54
CA SER A 187 13.08 -7.36 -2.23
C SER A 187 12.36 -8.13 -1.10
N PRO A 188 13.06 -8.55 -0.03
CA PRO A 188 12.45 -9.30 1.07
C PRO A 188 11.21 -8.62 1.67
N ALA A 189 11.25 -7.30 1.83
CA ALA A 189 10.12 -6.51 2.30
C ALA A 189 8.95 -6.50 1.30
N GLY A 190 9.22 -6.34 0.00
CA GLY A 190 8.19 -6.44 -1.03
C GLY A 190 7.53 -7.82 -1.07
N VAL A 191 8.29 -8.89 -0.80
CA VAL A 191 7.75 -10.25 -0.64
C VAL A 191 6.89 -10.36 0.61
N ALA A 192 7.34 -9.79 1.74
CA ALA A 192 6.59 -9.82 2.99
C ALA A 192 5.23 -9.11 2.86
N VAL A 193 5.18 -7.90 2.29
CA VAL A 193 3.93 -7.16 2.05
C VAL A 193 2.99 -7.93 1.13
N ARG A 194 3.50 -8.61 0.10
CA ARG A 194 2.68 -9.46 -0.78
C ARG A 194 2.09 -10.65 -0.03
N ARG A 195 2.90 -11.33 0.80
CA ARG A 195 2.44 -12.45 1.63
C ARG A 195 1.39 -12.00 2.63
N GLU A 196 1.58 -10.83 3.25
CA GLU A 196 0.63 -10.23 4.19
C GLU A 196 -0.71 -9.93 3.52
N SER A 197 -0.68 -9.24 2.37
CA SER A 197 -1.88 -8.97 1.57
C SER A 197 -2.61 -10.26 1.15
N ALA A 198 -1.87 -11.28 0.69
CA ALA A 198 -2.44 -12.57 0.31
C ALA A 198 -3.05 -13.33 1.50
N LEU A 199 -2.36 -13.34 2.64
CA LEU A 199 -2.83 -13.95 3.87
C LEU A 199 -4.11 -13.27 4.37
N ARG A 200 -4.12 -11.94 4.39
CA ARG A 200 -5.28 -11.12 4.75
C ARG A 200 -6.48 -11.42 3.85
N THR A 201 -6.33 -11.37 2.53
CA THR A 201 -7.43 -11.65 1.58
C THR A 201 -7.97 -13.08 1.72
N ALA A 202 -7.10 -14.06 1.97
CA ALA A 202 -7.55 -15.42 2.16
C ALA A 202 -8.26 -15.63 3.51
N TYR A 203 -7.83 -14.95 4.57
CA TYR A 203 -8.49 -15.01 5.87
C TYR A 203 -9.83 -14.27 5.87
N GLU A 204 -9.90 -13.12 5.19
CA GLU A 204 -11.15 -12.42 4.89
C GLU A 204 -12.16 -13.35 4.20
N SER A 205 -11.72 -14.07 3.17
CA SER A 205 -12.58 -15.05 2.47
C SER A 205 -13.05 -16.17 3.39
N PHE A 206 -12.19 -16.64 4.31
CA PHE A 206 -12.52 -17.65 5.31
C PHE A 206 -13.57 -17.14 6.31
N LEU A 207 -13.45 -15.92 6.81
CA LEU A 207 -14.43 -15.30 7.71
C LEU A 207 -15.78 -15.07 7.00
N ILE A 208 -15.76 -14.55 5.77
CA ILE A 208 -16.98 -14.34 4.98
C ILE A 208 -17.69 -15.67 4.69
N ALA A 209 -16.94 -16.75 4.41
CA ALA A 209 -17.51 -18.08 4.22
C ALA A 209 -18.16 -18.66 5.50
N GLN A 210 -17.91 -18.05 6.65
CA GLN A 210 -18.56 -18.34 7.94
C GLN A 210 -19.66 -17.32 8.28
N ASP A 211 -20.10 -16.53 7.31
CA ASP A 211 -21.11 -15.47 7.46
C ASP A 211 -20.68 -14.31 8.39
N HIS A 212 -19.37 -14.08 8.55
CA HIS A 212 -18.87 -12.94 9.32
C HIS A 212 -18.91 -11.64 8.51
N SER A 213 -19.19 -10.53 9.20
CA SER A 213 -19.15 -9.19 8.62
C SER A 213 -17.77 -8.58 8.82
N VAL A 214 -16.99 -8.49 7.74
CA VAL A 214 -15.60 -8.06 7.78
C VAL A 214 -15.41 -6.68 7.16
N PHE A 215 -14.63 -5.85 7.83
CA PHE A 215 -14.37 -4.45 7.49
C PHE A 215 -12.89 -4.10 7.63
N ARG A 216 -12.54 -2.87 7.24
CA ARG A 216 -11.28 -2.20 7.52
C ARG A 216 -11.57 -0.77 7.98
N HIS A 217 -10.85 -0.31 8.98
CA HIS A 217 -10.83 1.08 9.39
C HIS A 217 -9.71 1.84 8.67
N ARG A 218 -10.06 2.99 8.10
CA ARG A 218 -9.13 4.07 7.77
C ARG A 218 -9.02 4.99 8.97
N ILE A 219 -7.80 5.31 9.36
CA ILE A 219 -7.50 6.22 10.46
C ILE A 219 -6.66 7.36 9.90
N ARG A 220 -7.18 8.58 9.96
CA ARG A 220 -6.43 9.82 9.76
C ARG A 220 -6.32 10.51 11.10
N ILE A 221 -5.10 10.73 11.58
CA ILE A 221 -4.86 11.33 12.90
C ILE A 221 -4.67 12.84 12.72
N GLU A 222 -5.29 13.62 13.59
CA GLU A 222 -5.10 15.08 13.61
C GLU A 222 -3.62 15.46 13.63
N GLY A 223 -3.23 16.40 12.75
CA GLY A 223 -1.85 16.85 12.63
C GLY A 223 -0.94 15.93 11.83
N TYR A 224 -1.39 14.73 11.44
CA TYR A 224 -0.62 13.79 10.62
C TYR A 224 -1.04 13.85 9.15
N SER A 225 -0.06 13.79 8.26
CA SER A 225 -0.30 13.62 6.82
C SER A 225 -0.52 12.16 6.44
N ALA A 226 0.12 11.24 7.16
CA ALA A 226 -0.02 9.80 6.97
C ALA A 226 -1.47 9.33 7.16
N THR A 227 -1.87 8.32 6.37
CA THR A 227 -3.14 7.62 6.53
C THR A 227 -2.88 6.17 6.89
N PHE A 228 -3.42 5.74 8.01
CA PHE A 228 -3.29 4.37 8.51
C PHE A 228 -4.51 3.54 8.13
N TRP A 229 -4.28 2.26 7.90
CA TRP A 229 -5.32 1.29 7.62
C TRP A 229 -5.11 0.06 8.48
N THR A 230 -6.16 -0.36 9.17
CA THR A 230 -6.20 -1.69 9.80
C THR A 230 -6.29 -2.78 8.75
N ASP A 231 -5.85 -4.00 9.07
CA ASP A 231 -5.91 -5.11 8.12
C ASP A 231 -7.31 -5.71 7.99
N LEU A 232 -7.86 -6.25 9.07
CA LEU A 232 -9.24 -6.78 9.09
C LEU A 232 -9.89 -6.46 10.43
N TYR A 233 -11.15 -6.08 10.38
CA TYR A 233 -12.01 -5.96 11.55
C TYR A 233 -13.24 -6.83 11.33
N ASP A 234 -13.37 -7.86 12.13
CA ASP A 234 -14.54 -8.73 12.18
C ASP A 234 -15.53 -8.16 13.19
N SER A 235 -16.61 -7.55 12.69
CA SER A 235 -17.63 -6.98 13.57
C SER A 235 -18.57 -8.03 14.15
N THR A 236 -18.59 -9.26 13.61
CA THR A 236 -19.44 -10.34 14.13
C THR A 236 -18.93 -10.79 15.48
N GLU A 237 -17.61 -10.91 15.64
CA GLU A 237 -16.97 -11.31 16.89
C GLU A 237 -16.26 -10.18 17.65
N ASN A 238 -16.31 -8.97 17.11
CA ASN A 238 -15.59 -7.79 17.60
C ASN A 238 -14.07 -8.04 17.74
N VAL A 239 -13.44 -8.44 16.63
CA VAL A 239 -12.00 -8.76 16.58
C VAL A 239 -11.28 -7.90 15.54
N LEU A 240 -10.27 -7.16 15.98
CA LEU A 240 -9.32 -6.46 15.13
C LEU A 240 -8.09 -7.34 14.88
N TYR A 241 -7.86 -7.67 13.62
CA TYR A 241 -6.72 -8.46 13.17
C TYR A 241 -5.66 -7.57 12.52
N GLU A 242 -4.41 -7.90 12.79
CA GLU A 242 -3.24 -7.41 12.07
C GLU A 242 -2.51 -8.60 11.45
N ALA A 243 -2.39 -8.61 10.13
CA ALA A 243 -1.70 -9.64 9.39
C ALA A 243 -0.20 -9.34 9.34
N LYS A 244 0.61 -10.40 9.32
CA LYS A 244 2.03 -10.29 9.01
C LYS A 244 2.46 -11.34 8.01
N GLY A 245 3.36 -10.96 7.10
CA GLY A 245 3.91 -11.89 6.10
C GLY A 245 4.89 -12.95 6.63
N SER A 246 5.20 -12.96 7.93
CA SER A 246 6.09 -13.94 8.58
C SER A 246 5.75 -14.09 10.07
N SER A 247 6.06 -15.25 10.66
CA SER A 247 5.86 -15.55 12.09
C SER A 247 7.08 -15.20 12.95
N THR A 248 7.90 -14.24 12.52
CA THR A 248 9.11 -13.84 13.24
C THR A 248 8.81 -12.96 14.45
N ARG A 249 9.70 -12.96 15.45
CA ARG A 249 9.58 -12.07 16.62
C ARG A 249 9.45 -10.60 16.24
N LYS A 250 10.18 -10.14 15.22
CA LYS A 250 10.11 -8.76 14.71
C LYS A 250 8.69 -8.44 14.24
N ALA A 251 8.16 -9.26 13.33
CA ALA A 251 6.82 -9.07 12.77
C ALA A 251 5.72 -9.09 13.85
N ILE A 252 5.81 -10.01 14.82
CA ILE A 252 4.83 -10.08 15.91
C ILE A 252 4.90 -8.84 16.80
N ARG A 253 6.10 -8.36 17.15
CA ARG A 253 6.25 -7.13 17.95
C ARG A 253 5.69 -5.90 17.23
N GLU A 254 5.91 -5.80 15.92
CA GLU A 254 5.31 -4.76 15.08
C GLU A 254 3.79 -4.85 15.11
N ALA A 255 3.23 -6.05 14.93
CA ALA A 255 1.78 -6.28 14.96
C ALA A 255 1.15 -5.89 16.31
N ILE A 256 1.80 -6.22 17.44
CA ILE A 256 1.35 -5.82 18.78
C ILE A 256 1.27 -4.30 18.88
N GLY A 257 2.31 -3.59 18.42
CA GLY A 257 2.35 -2.12 18.44
C GLY A 257 1.23 -1.51 17.61
N GLN A 258 1.05 -2.00 16.37
CA GLN A 258 0.00 -1.54 15.46
C GLN A 258 -1.41 -1.80 16.03
N LEU A 259 -1.69 -3.00 16.52
CA LEU A 259 -3.00 -3.34 17.10
C LEU A 259 -3.34 -2.47 18.31
N LEU A 260 -2.39 -2.29 19.23
CA LEU A 260 -2.59 -1.45 20.41
C LEU A 260 -2.76 0.02 20.04
N ASP A 261 -2.07 0.49 18.99
CA ASP A 261 -2.21 1.85 18.48
C ASP A 261 -3.59 2.07 17.84
N TYR A 262 -3.94 1.24 16.85
CA TYR A 262 -5.18 1.36 16.09
C TYR A 262 -6.43 1.30 16.99
N ARG A 263 -6.43 0.43 18.01
CA ARG A 263 -7.57 0.29 18.93
C ARG A 263 -7.91 1.59 19.68
N ARG A 264 -6.95 2.50 19.87
CA ARG A 264 -7.19 3.80 20.51
C ARG A 264 -8.04 4.74 19.68
N HIS A 265 -8.12 4.50 18.37
CA HIS A 265 -8.74 5.40 17.41
C HIS A 265 -10.10 4.90 16.91
N ILE A 266 -10.34 3.59 16.90
CA ILE A 266 -11.63 3.02 16.44
C ILE A 266 -12.71 3.16 17.52
N GLU A 267 -13.97 3.20 17.09
CA GLU A 267 -15.12 3.28 18.00
C GLU A 267 -15.22 2.03 18.90
N GLU A 268 -14.88 0.86 18.37
CA GLU A 268 -14.82 -0.40 19.12
C GLU A 268 -13.54 -0.52 19.95
N SER A 269 -13.41 0.39 20.91
CA SER A 269 -12.29 0.41 21.85
C SER A 269 -12.15 -0.87 22.70
N ASP A 270 -13.21 -1.68 22.79
CA ASP A 270 -13.24 -2.99 23.45
C ASP A 270 -12.93 -4.17 22.51
N ALA A 271 -12.66 -3.91 21.23
CA ALA A 271 -12.32 -4.95 20.26
C ALA A 271 -11.19 -5.84 20.78
N LYS A 272 -11.41 -7.16 20.66
CA LYS A 272 -10.38 -8.15 20.86
C LYS A 272 -9.31 -7.97 19.79
N LEU A 273 -8.07 -8.17 20.17
CA LEU A 273 -6.93 -8.02 19.26
C LEU A 273 -6.45 -9.39 18.85
N ALA A 274 -6.08 -9.56 17.58
CA ALA A 274 -5.53 -10.82 17.08
C ALA A 274 -4.41 -10.58 16.06
N VAL A 275 -3.34 -11.38 16.12
CA VAL A 275 -2.33 -11.41 15.07
C VAL A 275 -2.65 -12.55 14.10
N LEU A 276 -2.66 -12.26 12.80
CA LEU A 276 -2.84 -13.24 11.73
C LEU A 276 -1.49 -13.57 11.08
N LEU A 277 -1.08 -14.84 11.16
CA LEU A 277 0.23 -15.33 10.72
C LEU A 277 0.13 -16.41 9.62
N PRO A 278 1.17 -16.56 8.78
CA PRO A 278 1.17 -17.57 7.73
C PRO A 278 1.39 -18.99 8.28
N GLU A 279 1.91 -19.12 9.50
CA GLU A 279 2.20 -20.40 10.17
C GLU A 279 2.27 -20.19 11.69
N ALA A 280 2.16 -21.28 12.45
CA ALA A 280 2.30 -21.28 13.90
C ALA A 280 3.61 -20.61 14.36
N PRO A 281 3.57 -19.63 15.28
CA PRO A 281 4.78 -19.10 15.88
C PRO A 281 5.28 -20.04 17.00
N SER A 282 6.55 -19.89 17.39
CA SER A 282 7.15 -20.63 18.51
C SER A 282 6.37 -20.42 19.82
N SER A 283 6.45 -21.38 20.74
CA SER A 283 5.77 -21.30 22.06
C SER A 283 6.04 -19.98 22.81
N ASP A 284 7.29 -19.52 22.86
CA ASP A 284 7.65 -18.24 23.49
C ASP A 284 6.90 -17.03 22.89
N LEU A 285 6.65 -17.04 21.58
CA LEU A 285 5.93 -15.97 20.89
C LEU A 285 4.42 -16.05 21.12
N ARG A 286 3.89 -17.27 21.34
CA ARG A 286 2.51 -17.45 21.81
C ARG A 286 2.36 -16.93 23.24
N ASP A 287 3.33 -17.23 24.11
CA ASP A 287 3.36 -16.72 25.48
C ASP A 287 3.44 -15.19 25.51
N LEU A 288 4.24 -14.59 24.61
CA LEU A 288 4.28 -13.14 24.43
C LEU A 288 2.90 -12.57 24.08
N LEU A 289 2.20 -13.13 23.09
CA LEU A 289 0.87 -12.69 22.69
C LEU A 289 -0.16 -12.84 23.82
N ALA A 290 -0.13 -13.98 24.52
CA ALA A 290 -0.98 -14.23 25.68
C ALA A 290 -0.72 -13.23 26.82
N SER A 291 0.55 -12.86 27.08
CA SER A 291 0.92 -11.91 28.13
C SER A 291 0.33 -10.51 27.93
N VAL A 292 0.02 -10.15 26.68
CA VAL A 292 -0.62 -8.87 26.30
C VAL A 292 -2.08 -9.04 25.88
N ARG A 293 -2.67 -10.22 26.08
CA ARG A 293 -4.07 -10.58 25.72
C ARG A 293 -4.39 -10.32 24.24
N ILE A 294 -3.46 -10.68 23.37
CA ILE A 294 -3.65 -10.64 21.92
C ILE A 294 -3.81 -12.08 21.44
N SER A 295 -4.93 -12.36 20.79
CA SER A 295 -5.27 -13.66 20.20
C SER A 295 -4.39 -13.95 18.98
N LEU A 296 -4.44 -15.19 18.51
CA LEU A 296 -3.63 -15.66 17.40
C LEU A 296 -4.50 -16.39 16.37
N ALA A 297 -4.32 -16.06 15.10
CA ALA A 297 -4.82 -16.83 13.98
C ALA A 297 -3.66 -17.21 13.06
N TYR A 298 -3.62 -18.45 12.57
CA TYR A 298 -2.56 -18.89 11.65
C TYR A 298 -3.03 -20.01 10.73
N ARG A 299 -2.21 -20.34 9.73
CA ARG A 299 -2.46 -21.51 8.88
C ARG A 299 -1.72 -22.75 9.39
N GLU A 300 -2.42 -23.87 9.35
CA GLU A 300 -1.89 -25.21 9.60
C GLU A 300 -2.62 -26.18 8.66
N ASP A 301 -1.88 -27.02 7.93
CA ASP A 301 -2.42 -28.01 6.99
C ASP A 301 -3.49 -27.47 6.00
N GLY A 302 -3.31 -26.23 5.55
CA GLY A 302 -4.20 -25.56 4.60
C GLY A 302 -5.49 -25.00 5.23
N GLN A 303 -5.66 -25.10 6.54
CA GLN A 303 -6.79 -24.55 7.29
C GLN A 303 -6.34 -23.39 8.18
N PHE A 304 -7.29 -22.53 8.57
CA PHE A 304 -7.04 -21.48 9.54
C PHE A 304 -7.40 -21.96 10.95
N ILE A 305 -6.42 -21.88 11.85
CA ILE A 305 -6.56 -22.17 13.28
C ILE A 305 -6.66 -20.85 14.04
N ARG A 306 -7.54 -20.79 15.03
CA ARG A 306 -7.77 -19.61 15.89
C ARG A 306 -7.61 -19.97 17.36
N GLU A 307 -6.73 -19.25 18.04
CA GLU A 307 -6.46 -19.32 19.47
C GLU A 307 -6.90 -17.98 20.08
N MET A 308 -8.15 -17.95 20.58
CA MET A 308 -8.79 -16.73 21.10
C MET A 308 -8.63 -16.64 22.62
N PHE A 309 -8.23 -15.46 23.11
CA PHE A 309 -8.17 -15.12 24.54
C PHE A 309 -9.31 -14.16 24.94
#